data_AF-A0A8B3RMY0-F1
#
_entry.id   AF-A0A8B3RMY0-F1
#
_cell.length_a   1.000
_cell.length_b   1.000
_cell.length_c   1.000
_cell.angle_alpha   90.00
_cell.angle_beta   90.00
_cell.angle_gamma   90.00
#
_symmetry.space_group_name_H-M   'P 1'
#
loop_
_entity.id
_entity.type
_entity.pdbx_description
1 polymer ?
#
loop_
_entity_poly.entity_id
_entity_poly.type
_entity_poly.pdbx_seq_one_letter_code
_entity_poly.pdbx_strand_id
1 'polypeptide(L)'
;MFEVERLLAWPKQINGSSVGGYLLPKEGGSMPVFVKYANSQYADRFLNPQEMHWFSKDKRSFKSREIEWMSQGQGDVDWGATHFIPLFVMRKADAEKLKMYYYVGRVGSCANMRETARDNSGETVRLVEMDLRLTKPLSTELYQHLTGQVDA
;
A
#
# COMPACT_ATOMS: atom_id res chain seq x y z
N MET A 1 -9.85 -0.87 12.02
CA MET A 1 -9.80 -1.74 10.82
C MET A 1 -11.19 -2.29 10.45
N PHE A 2 -12.05 -2.60 11.42
CA PHE A 2 -13.45 -3.02 11.19
C PHE A 2 -14.26 -2.17 10.18
N GLU A 3 -14.00 -0.85 10.12
CA GLU A 3 -14.71 0.03 9.16
C GLU A 3 -14.29 -0.17 7.71
N VAL A 4 -13.03 -0.52 7.45
CA VAL A 4 -12.53 -0.73 6.07
C VAL A 4 -13.15 -1.99 5.48
N GLU A 5 -13.32 -3.05 6.27
CA GLU A 5 -13.92 -4.31 5.80
C GLU A 5 -15.39 -4.16 5.44
N ARG A 6 -16.15 -3.37 6.22
CA ARG A 6 -17.53 -3.00 5.90
C ARG A 6 -17.59 -2.12 4.64
N LEU A 7 -16.68 -1.16 4.50
CA LEU A 7 -16.61 -0.27 3.35
C LEU A 7 -16.24 -1.01 2.05
N LEU A 8 -15.46 -2.10 2.16
CA LEU A 8 -15.08 -2.96 1.04
C LEU A 8 -16.03 -4.14 0.81
N ALA A 9 -17.12 -4.22 1.57
CA ALA A 9 -18.10 -5.31 1.52
C ALA A 9 -17.46 -6.71 1.64
N TRP A 10 -16.41 -6.85 2.44
CA TRP A 10 -15.76 -8.14 2.63
C TRP A 10 -16.68 -9.10 3.40
N PRO A 11 -16.84 -10.36 2.95
CA PRO A 11 -17.80 -11.30 3.54
C PRO A 11 -17.40 -11.80 4.93
N LYS A 12 -16.14 -11.58 5.34
CA LYS A 12 -15.60 -11.97 6.64
C LYS A 12 -14.80 -10.84 7.24
N GLN A 13 -15.01 -10.62 8.53
CA GLN A 13 -14.15 -9.75 9.32
C GLN A 13 -12.75 -10.35 9.40
N ILE A 14 -11.73 -9.54 9.19
CA ILE A 14 -10.34 -9.95 9.21
C ILE A 14 -9.68 -9.25 10.41
N ASN A 15 -8.96 -10.01 11.22
CA ASN A 15 -8.29 -9.40 12.37
C ASN A 15 -7.26 -8.38 11.85
N GLY A 16 -7.20 -7.21 12.50
CA GLY A 16 -6.26 -6.16 12.11
C GLY A 16 -4.79 -6.58 12.13
N SER A 17 -4.44 -7.58 12.93
CA SER A 17 -3.13 -8.22 12.92
C SER A 17 -2.90 -9.12 11.71
N SER A 18 -3.94 -9.72 11.15
CA SER A 18 -3.88 -10.66 10.01
C SER A 18 -3.70 -9.96 8.66
N VAL A 19 -4.11 -8.70 8.53
CA VAL A 19 -3.89 -7.93 7.29
C VAL A 19 -2.41 -7.61 7.10
N GLY A 20 -1.64 -7.39 8.16
CA GLY A 20 -0.17 -7.29 8.10
C GLY A 20 0.38 -6.31 7.07
N GLY A 21 -0.37 -5.26 6.73
CA GLY A 21 -0.02 -4.26 5.70
C GLY A 21 -0.89 -4.30 4.44
N TYR A 22 -1.32 -5.48 3.97
CA TYR A 22 -2.28 -5.61 2.87
C TYR A 22 -2.83 -7.03 2.76
N LEU A 23 -3.99 -7.22 2.13
CA LEU A 23 -4.53 -8.56 1.89
C LEU A 23 -5.38 -8.58 0.63
N LEU A 24 -5.08 -9.50 -0.29
CA LEU A 24 -5.94 -9.84 -1.42
C LEU A 24 -6.77 -11.07 -1.03
N PRO A 25 -8.10 -10.95 -0.81
CA PRO A 25 -8.95 -12.09 -0.51
C PRO A 25 -9.01 -13.11 -1.65
N LYS A 26 -9.35 -14.37 -1.35
CA LYS A 26 -9.46 -15.42 -2.37
C LYS A 26 -10.53 -15.14 -3.43
N GLU A 27 -11.59 -14.42 -3.06
CA GLU A 27 -12.78 -14.16 -3.88
C GLU A 27 -13.07 -12.66 -4.04
N GLY A 28 -12.07 -11.79 -3.90
CA GLY A 28 -12.24 -10.33 -3.96
C GLY A 28 -11.44 -9.67 -5.08
N GLY A 29 -12.02 -8.62 -5.68
CA GLY A 29 -11.33 -7.70 -6.60
C GLY A 29 -10.70 -6.49 -5.90
N SER A 30 -10.56 -6.56 -4.57
CA SER A 30 -10.03 -5.46 -3.76
C SER A 30 -8.89 -5.90 -2.84
N MET A 31 -7.88 -5.04 -2.73
CA MET A 31 -6.72 -5.24 -1.87
C MET A 31 -6.41 -3.93 -1.14
N PRO A 32 -6.93 -3.71 0.07
CA PRO A 32 -6.55 -2.55 0.87
C PRO A 32 -5.08 -2.65 1.25
N VAL A 33 -4.39 -1.51 1.15
CA VAL A 33 -2.99 -1.35 1.53
C VAL A 33 -2.90 -0.34 2.66
N PHE A 34 -2.18 -0.71 3.71
CA PHE A 34 -1.96 0.05 4.93
C PHE A 34 -0.46 0.26 5.13
N VAL A 35 -0.03 1.51 4.99
CA VAL A 35 1.37 1.90 5.11
C VAL A 35 1.58 2.67 6.42
N LYS A 36 2.63 2.31 7.16
CA LYS A 36 3.02 3.00 8.39
C LYS A 36 4.31 3.78 8.14
N TYR A 37 4.22 5.09 7.96
CA TYR A 37 5.40 5.93 7.75
C TYR A 37 6.37 5.94 8.95
N ALA A 38 5.85 5.70 10.16
CA ALA A 38 6.64 5.79 11.39
C ALA A 38 7.66 4.67 11.53
N ASN A 39 7.19 3.44 11.26
CA ASN A 39 7.76 2.19 11.75
C ASN A 39 7.57 1.07 10.72
N SER A 40 7.37 1.40 9.43
CA SER A 40 7.47 0.36 8.42
C SER A 40 8.91 -0.13 8.46
N GLN A 41 9.06 -1.44 8.64
CA GLN A 41 10.36 -2.06 8.43
C GLN A 41 10.86 -1.78 7.01
N TYR A 42 9.93 -1.55 6.07
CA TYR A 42 10.16 -1.21 4.67
C TYR A 42 10.30 0.30 4.44
N ALA A 43 11.01 0.69 3.39
CA ALA A 43 11.28 2.08 3.07
C ALA A 43 10.13 2.74 2.28
N ASP A 44 8.87 2.39 2.58
CA ASP A 44 7.68 2.93 1.90
C ASP A 44 7.67 4.46 2.01
N ARG A 45 7.54 5.15 0.88
CA ARG A 45 7.55 6.62 0.85
C ARG A 45 6.87 7.17 -0.38
N PHE A 46 6.30 8.35 -0.25
CA PHE A 46 5.79 9.13 -1.35
C PHE A 46 6.99 9.71 -2.08
N LEU A 47 7.01 9.52 -3.38
CA LEU A 47 7.97 10.13 -4.30
C LEU A 47 7.54 11.56 -4.63
N ASN A 48 6.22 11.79 -4.69
CA ASN A 48 5.56 13.06 -4.94
C ASN A 48 4.10 12.97 -4.44
N PRO A 49 3.27 14.01 -4.56
CA PRO A 49 1.88 13.97 -4.09
C PRO A 49 0.98 12.90 -4.74
N GLN A 50 1.40 12.23 -5.81
CA GLN A 50 0.58 11.24 -6.51
C GLN A 50 1.18 9.84 -6.52
N GLU A 51 2.46 9.67 -6.21
CA GLU A 51 3.17 8.40 -6.34
C GLU A 51 3.82 7.98 -5.03
N MET A 52 3.61 6.72 -4.66
CA MET A 52 4.24 6.07 -3.52
C MET A 52 5.11 4.92 -3.99
N HIS A 53 6.38 4.95 -3.61
CA HIS A 53 7.22 3.76 -3.64
C HIS A 53 6.81 2.84 -2.50
N TRP A 54 6.46 1.60 -2.84
CA TRP A 54 5.86 0.63 -1.95
C TRP A 54 6.58 -0.70 -2.01
N PHE A 55 6.66 -1.36 -0.86
CA PHE A 55 7.24 -2.69 -0.72
C PHE A 55 6.18 -3.72 -0.31
N SER A 56 6.27 -4.89 -0.91
CA SER A 56 5.47 -6.04 -0.50
C SER A 56 5.93 -6.56 0.87
N LYS A 57 5.14 -7.49 1.42
CA LYS A 57 5.57 -8.30 2.56
C LYS A 57 6.81 -9.11 2.18
N ASP A 58 7.49 -9.58 3.22
CA ASP A 58 8.57 -10.55 3.13
C ASP A 58 8.13 -11.83 2.41
N LYS A 59 9.10 -12.49 1.77
CA LYS A 59 8.98 -13.77 1.07
C LYS A 59 8.02 -13.71 -0.13
N ARG A 60 7.93 -12.53 -0.77
CA ARG A 60 7.17 -12.32 -2.00
C ARG A 60 8.05 -12.23 -3.22
N SER A 61 7.42 -12.46 -4.36
CA SER A 61 8.02 -12.60 -5.68
C SER A 61 6.97 -12.30 -6.74
N PHE A 62 7.37 -12.22 -8.00
CA PHE A 62 6.45 -12.13 -9.13
C PHE A 62 5.50 -13.32 -9.25
N LYS A 63 5.79 -14.45 -8.60
CA LYS A 63 4.89 -15.63 -8.55
C LYS A 63 3.90 -15.59 -7.38
N SER A 64 3.95 -14.54 -6.56
CA SER A 64 3.02 -14.39 -5.44
C SER A 64 1.69 -13.90 -5.98
N ARG A 65 0.59 -14.55 -5.57
CA ARG A 65 -0.76 -14.28 -6.10
C ARG A 65 -1.10 -12.79 -6.14
N GLU A 66 -0.80 -12.04 -5.07
CA GLU A 66 -1.12 -10.61 -5.04
C GLU A 66 -0.28 -9.79 -6.04
N ILE A 67 0.96 -10.20 -6.30
CA ILE A 67 1.88 -9.50 -7.20
C ILE A 67 1.51 -9.82 -8.64
N GLU A 68 1.20 -11.08 -8.94
CA GLU A 68 0.63 -11.49 -10.23
C GLU A 68 -0.69 -10.77 -10.50
N TRP A 69 -1.56 -10.65 -9.51
CA TRP A 69 -2.80 -9.90 -9.65
C TRP A 69 -2.51 -8.43 -9.96
N MET A 70 -1.60 -7.77 -9.24
CA MET A 70 -1.27 -6.36 -9.54
C MET A 70 -0.63 -6.16 -10.92
N SER A 71 0.10 -7.15 -11.47
CA SER A 71 0.75 -7.04 -12.77
C SER A 71 -0.17 -7.37 -13.96
N GLN A 72 -1.30 -8.04 -13.72
CA GLN A 72 -2.27 -8.36 -14.77
C GLN A 72 -2.90 -7.09 -15.36
N GLY A 73 -2.85 -6.95 -16.68
CA GLY A 73 -3.37 -5.78 -17.39
C GLY A 73 -2.66 -4.46 -17.05
N GLN A 74 -1.44 -4.52 -16.50
CA GLN A 74 -0.66 -3.31 -16.20
C GLN A 74 -0.44 -2.50 -17.48
N GLY A 75 -0.84 -1.22 -17.45
CA GLY A 75 -0.78 -0.33 -18.61
C GLY A 75 -2.11 -0.19 -19.35
N ASP A 76 -3.09 -1.05 -19.07
CA ASP A 76 -4.44 -0.92 -19.62
C ASP A 76 -5.16 0.27 -19.01
N VAL A 77 -5.94 1.00 -19.84
CA VAL A 77 -6.70 2.18 -19.41
C VAL A 77 -7.71 1.83 -18.31
N ASP A 78 -8.25 0.61 -18.35
CA ASP A 78 -9.27 0.12 -17.41
C ASP A 78 -8.69 -0.73 -16.27
N TRP A 79 -7.37 -0.75 -16.06
CA TRP A 79 -6.73 -1.56 -15.01
C TRP A 79 -7.37 -1.33 -13.63
N GLY A 80 -7.68 -0.09 -13.29
CA GLY A 80 -8.33 0.25 -12.02
C GLY A 80 -9.75 -0.29 -11.87
N ALA A 81 -10.45 -0.66 -12.95
CA ALA A 81 -11.79 -1.23 -12.87
C ALA A 81 -11.78 -2.66 -12.30
N THR A 82 -10.71 -3.41 -12.55
CA THR A 82 -10.51 -4.78 -12.07
C THR A 82 -9.58 -4.86 -10.85
N HIS A 83 -8.83 -3.79 -10.57
CA HIS A 83 -7.87 -3.71 -9.46
C HIS A 83 -8.22 -2.61 -8.46
N PHE A 84 -9.09 -2.91 -7.50
CA PHE A 84 -9.48 -1.93 -6.49
C PHE A 84 -8.52 -1.92 -5.29
N ILE A 85 -7.57 -0.99 -5.27
CA ILE A 85 -6.56 -0.89 -4.21
C ILE A 85 -6.73 0.44 -3.47
N PRO A 86 -7.50 0.48 -2.36
CA PRO A 86 -7.57 1.66 -1.50
C PRO A 86 -6.32 1.73 -0.62
N LEU A 87 -5.70 2.91 -0.58
CA LEU A 87 -4.47 3.16 0.17
C LEU A 87 -4.76 3.95 1.44
N PHE A 88 -4.19 3.48 2.54
CA PHE A 88 -4.31 4.05 3.87
C PHE A 88 -2.93 4.29 4.45
N VAL A 89 -2.65 5.50 4.94
CA VAL A 89 -1.34 5.89 5.45
C VAL A 89 -1.46 6.34 6.90
N MET A 90 -0.62 5.78 7.78
CA MET A 90 -0.45 6.27 9.15
C MET A 90 0.81 7.14 9.22
N ARG A 91 0.63 8.40 9.64
CA ARG A 91 1.72 9.35 9.84
C ARG A 91 2.63 8.93 10.99
N LYS A 92 3.92 9.31 10.90
CA LYS A 92 4.92 9.12 11.96
C LYS A 92 4.50 9.65 13.34
N ALA A 93 4.01 10.89 13.41
CA ALA A 93 3.63 11.54 14.67
C ALA A 93 2.42 10.88 15.36
N ASP A 94 1.57 10.17 14.61
CA ASP A 94 0.31 9.62 15.10
C ASP A 94 0.42 8.15 15.55
N ALA A 95 1.54 7.47 15.22
CA ALA A 95 1.74 6.05 15.51
C ALA A 95 1.74 5.73 17.01
N GLU A 96 2.19 6.67 17.84
CA GLU A 96 2.26 6.51 19.29
C GLU A 96 0.99 7.00 20.00
N LYS A 97 0.27 7.98 19.43
CA LYS A 97 -0.84 8.68 20.11
C LYS A 97 -2.22 8.22 19.68
N LEU A 98 -2.47 8.12 18.38
CA LEU A 98 -3.83 7.96 17.83
C LEU A 98 -4.00 6.62 17.09
N LYS A 99 -2.92 6.03 16.56
CA LYS A 99 -2.95 4.80 15.74
C LYS A 99 -3.97 4.87 14.60
N MET A 100 -4.17 6.07 14.04
CA MET A 100 -5.13 6.34 12.96
C MET A 100 -4.47 6.23 11.59
N TYR A 101 -5.25 5.79 10.60
CA TYR A 101 -4.87 5.81 9.20
C TYR A 101 -5.68 6.88 8.46
N TYR A 102 -5.01 7.63 7.59
CA TYR A 102 -5.63 8.53 6.63
C TYR A 102 -5.89 7.75 5.34
N TYR A 103 -7.10 7.84 4.82
CA TYR A 103 -7.38 7.37 3.46
C TYR A 103 -6.81 8.38 2.46
N VAL A 104 -5.95 7.92 1.56
CA VAL A 104 -5.23 8.78 0.62
C VAL A 104 -5.68 8.57 -0.83
N GLY A 105 -6.76 7.82 -1.03
CA GLY A 105 -7.32 7.52 -2.34
C GLY A 105 -7.08 6.08 -2.79
N ARG A 106 -7.31 5.84 -4.08
CA ARG A 106 -7.14 4.53 -4.72
C ARG A 106 -5.99 4.57 -5.71
N VAL A 107 -5.26 3.46 -5.79
CA VAL A 107 -4.24 3.24 -6.83
C VAL A 107 -4.95 3.11 -8.18
N GLY A 108 -4.42 3.80 -9.19
CA GLY A 108 -4.89 3.77 -10.57
C GLY A 108 -3.94 3.02 -11.51
N SER A 109 -2.66 2.91 -11.15
CA SER A 109 -1.68 2.12 -11.88
C SER A 109 -0.50 1.76 -10.99
N CYS A 110 0.26 0.74 -11.39
CA CYS A 110 1.55 0.38 -10.79
C CYS A 110 2.65 0.53 -11.84
N ALA A 111 3.89 0.82 -11.44
CA ALA A 111 5.06 0.91 -12.31
C ALA A 111 6.33 0.41 -11.60
N ASN A 112 7.43 0.28 -12.35
CA ASN A 112 8.77 -0.01 -11.80
C ASN A 112 8.85 -1.24 -10.89
N MET A 113 8.09 -2.29 -11.22
CA MET A 113 8.01 -3.49 -10.40
C MET A 113 9.33 -4.28 -10.45
N ARG A 114 9.92 -4.59 -9.29
CA ARG A 114 11.21 -5.28 -9.19
C ARG A 114 11.26 -6.23 -8.00
N GLU A 115 11.80 -7.43 -8.20
CA GLU A 115 12.18 -8.28 -7.08
C GLU A 115 13.48 -7.77 -6.45
N THR A 116 13.47 -7.64 -5.12
CA THR A 116 14.59 -7.15 -4.33
C THR A 116 14.74 -8.00 -3.07
N ALA A 117 15.75 -7.69 -2.26
CA ALA A 117 15.94 -8.33 -0.97
C ALA A 117 16.31 -7.29 0.09
N ARG A 118 15.93 -7.58 1.33
CA ARG A 118 16.33 -6.82 2.51
C ARG A 118 17.08 -7.71 3.48
N ASP A 119 17.90 -7.11 4.32
CA ASP A 119 18.31 -7.77 5.55
C ASP A 119 17.16 -7.73 6.56
N ASN A 120 16.91 -8.86 7.19
CA ASN A 120 16.03 -9.00 8.33
C ASN A 120 16.78 -9.72 9.44
N SER A 121 17.55 -8.96 10.22
CA SER A 121 18.31 -9.48 11.37
C SER A 121 19.31 -10.58 10.99
N GLY A 122 20.02 -10.38 9.87
CA GLY A 122 21.01 -11.33 9.34
C GLY A 122 20.46 -12.38 8.37
N GLU A 123 19.14 -12.45 8.17
CA GLU A 123 18.52 -13.23 7.08
C GLU A 123 18.28 -12.32 5.88
N THR A 124 18.80 -12.69 4.70
CA THR A 124 18.41 -12.04 3.44
C THR A 124 17.03 -12.53 3.02
N VAL A 125 16.04 -11.63 3.04
CA VAL A 125 14.65 -11.96 2.72
C VAL A 125 14.23 -11.27 1.43
N ARG A 126 13.69 -12.03 0.49
CA ARG A 126 13.15 -11.51 -0.78
C ARG A 126 11.83 -10.78 -0.58
N LEU A 127 11.59 -9.77 -1.40
CA LEU A 127 10.33 -9.05 -1.52
C LEU A 127 10.24 -8.36 -2.89
N VAL A 128 9.14 -7.67 -3.16
CA VAL A 128 8.91 -6.92 -4.39
C VAL A 128 8.74 -5.44 -4.03
N GLU A 129 9.35 -4.56 -4.81
CA GLU A 129 9.12 -3.13 -4.75
C GLU A 129 8.42 -2.66 -6.04
N MET A 130 7.63 -1.60 -5.94
CA MET A 130 6.99 -0.95 -7.09
C MET A 130 6.51 0.45 -6.74
N ASP A 131 6.18 1.24 -7.76
CA ASP A 131 5.57 2.54 -7.59
C ASP A 131 4.05 2.46 -7.78
N LEU A 132 3.32 2.82 -6.75
CA LEU A 132 1.87 2.92 -6.74
C LEU A 132 1.46 4.35 -7.09
N ARG A 133 0.74 4.51 -8.19
CA ARG A 133 0.25 5.82 -8.62
C ARG A 133 -1.22 5.99 -8.25
N LEU A 134 -1.54 7.03 -7.49
CA LEU A 134 -2.91 7.37 -7.11
C LEU A 134 -3.70 7.92 -8.30
N THR A 135 -4.99 7.59 -8.35
CA THR A 135 -5.92 8.13 -9.37
C THR A 135 -6.01 9.65 -9.35
N LYS A 136 -5.83 10.27 -8.18
CA LYS A 136 -5.74 11.73 -8.00
C LYS A 136 -4.56 12.05 -7.09
N PRO A 137 -3.83 13.16 -7.32
CA PRO A 137 -2.82 13.61 -6.38
C PRO A 137 -3.45 13.96 -5.03
N LEU A 138 -2.69 13.83 -3.97
CA LEU A 138 -3.04 14.38 -2.66
C LEU A 138 -3.09 15.90 -2.74
N SER A 139 -3.93 16.52 -1.91
CA SER A 139 -3.81 17.95 -1.66
C SER A 139 -2.45 18.23 -1.03
N THR A 140 -1.90 19.42 -1.31
CA THR A 140 -0.66 19.89 -0.71
C THR A 140 -0.70 19.78 0.81
N GLU A 141 -1.79 20.23 1.43
CA GLU A 141 -1.98 20.15 2.89
C GLU A 141 -1.89 18.71 3.42
N LEU A 142 -2.55 17.75 2.76
CA LEU A 142 -2.51 16.35 3.18
C LEU A 142 -1.13 15.73 2.97
N TYR A 143 -0.48 16.04 1.85
CA TYR A 143 0.87 15.58 1.55
C TYR A 143 1.87 16.06 2.60
N GLN A 144 1.87 17.36 2.89
CA GLN A 144 2.73 17.99 3.90
C GLN A 144 2.42 17.44 5.30
N HIS A 145 1.14 17.27 5.63
CA HIS A 145 0.74 16.67 6.90
C HIS A 145 1.26 15.24 7.05
N LEU A 146 1.18 14.40 6.02
CA LEU A 146 1.62 13.00 6.09
C LEU A 146 3.14 12.84 6.10
N THR A 147 3.85 13.62 5.28
CA THR A 147 5.31 13.49 5.10
C THR A 147 6.11 14.34 6.08
N GLY A 148 5.52 15.42 6.61
CA GLY A 148 6.23 16.43 7.38
C GLY A 148 7.17 17.29 6.53
N GLN A 149 7.14 17.18 5.20
CA GLN A 149 7.87 18.04 4.29
C GLN A 149 7.03 19.28 4.01
N VAL A 150 7.63 20.46 4.14
CA VAL A 150 7.08 21.72 3.62
C VAL A 150 7.77 21.90 2.28
N ASP A 151 7.01 22.10 1.20
CA ASP A 151 7.60 22.32 -0.13
C ASP A 151 8.64 23.45 -0.05
N ALA A 152 9.82 23.23 -0.62
CA ALA A 152 10.87 24.24 -0.77
C ALA A 152 10.62 25.08 -2.03
#